data_AF-A0A2G1WID3-F1
#
_entry.id   AF-A0A2G1WID3-F1
#
_cell.length_a   1.000
_cell.length_b   1.000
_cell.length_c   1.000
_cell.angle_alpha   90.00
_cell.angle_beta   90.00
_cell.angle_gamma   90.00
#
_symmetry.space_group_name_H-M   'P 1'
#
loop_
_entity.id
_entity.type
_entity.pdbx_description
1 polymer ?
#
loop_
_entity_poly.entity_id
_entity_poly.type
_entity_poly.pdbx_seq_one_letter_code
_entity_poly.pdbx_strand_id
1 'polypeptide(L)'
;MRARLAAAGLVAVGVLLMANPLYLPVPIGDPDPAYTHTVRPVESGSPVAGIETPDVGNGTAAGVVDYDDLDPAARAAFDRALDAETGFDVEDPDDRVDSLSYPTDPTLGDGLLVVEYEGARYEFWTRTVEREPGAVVAQRIAVQPVAFLAGFVAVLAAAALGVRGRSEGTGERRRR
;
A
#
# COMPACT_ATOMS: atom_id res chain seq x y z
N MET A 1 2.59 48.14 15.27
CA MET A 1 2.62 47.59 13.89
C MET A 1 3.34 46.23 13.83
N ARG A 2 4.57 46.12 14.36
CA ARG A 2 5.36 44.88 14.39
C ARG A 2 4.66 43.65 14.99
N ALA A 3 3.97 43.82 16.13
CA ALA A 3 3.25 42.70 16.78
C ALA A 3 2.08 42.14 15.94
N ARG A 4 1.41 42.99 15.15
CA ARG A 4 0.30 42.55 14.27
C ARG A 4 0.82 41.79 13.04
N LEU A 5 1.96 42.23 12.48
CA LEU A 5 2.65 41.53 11.39
C LEU A 5 3.17 40.17 11.84
N ALA A 6 3.76 40.08 13.05
CA ALA A 6 4.22 38.82 13.63
C ALA A 6 3.05 37.84 13.87
N ALA A 7 1.92 38.32 14.38
CA ALA A 7 0.72 37.51 14.57
C ALA A 7 0.14 37.01 13.22
N ALA A 8 0.08 37.87 12.20
CA ALA A 8 -0.37 37.47 10.86
C ALA A 8 0.55 36.42 10.23
N GLY A 9 1.87 36.56 10.40
CA GLY A 9 2.86 35.58 9.94
C GLY A 9 2.71 34.22 10.62
N LEU A 10 2.52 34.21 11.94
CA LEU A 10 2.29 32.97 12.70
C LEU A 10 0.98 32.27 12.32
N VAL A 11 -0.09 33.03 12.05
CA VAL A 11 -1.36 32.46 11.54
C VAL A 11 -1.15 31.87 10.14
N ALA A 12 -0.47 32.57 9.25
CA ALA A 12 -0.22 32.08 7.89
C ALA A 12 0.63 30.79 7.91
N VAL A 13 1.70 30.75 8.71
CA VAL A 13 2.55 29.56 8.89
C VAL A 13 1.78 28.44 9.58
N GLY A 14 1.02 28.73 10.63
CA GLY A 14 0.22 27.74 11.34
C GLY A 14 -0.86 27.11 10.46
N VAL A 15 -1.56 27.92 9.68
CA VAL A 15 -2.53 27.44 8.69
C VAL A 15 -1.83 26.64 7.59
N LEU A 16 -0.68 27.08 7.06
CA LEU A 16 0.08 26.30 6.07
C LEU A 16 0.52 24.92 6.61
N LEU A 17 0.96 24.86 7.87
CA LEU A 17 1.36 23.60 8.51
C LEU A 17 0.17 22.68 8.79
N MET A 18 -0.98 23.24 9.21
CA MET A 18 -2.20 22.47 9.48
C MET A 18 -2.96 22.08 8.20
N ALA A 19 -2.89 22.91 7.16
CA ALA A 19 -3.57 22.71 5.87
C ALA A 19 -2.73 21.92 4.87
N ASN A 20 -1.56 21.40 5.26
CA ASN A 20 -0.72 20.59 4.38
C ASN A 20 -0.80 19.08 4.68
N PRO A 21 -1.84 18.37 4.21
CA PRO A 21 -1.81 16.92 4.07
C PRO A 21 -1.25 16.44 2.71
N LEU A 22 -0.72 17.31 1.82
CA LEU A 22 -0.47 16.96 0.41
C LEU A 22 0.90 17.32 -0.21
N TYR A 23 1.80 18.04 0.47
CA TYR A 23 3.15 18.32 -0.07
C TYR A 23 4.24 17.48 0.63
N LEU A 24 4.30 16.22 0.18
CA LEU A 24 5.43 15.27 0.11
C LEU A 24 5.99 14.69 1.43
N PRO A 25 6.05 13.36 1.49
CA PRO A 25 7.32 12.70 1.20
C PRO A 25 7.31 12.07 -0.20
N VAL A 26 8.29 12.43 -1.02
CA VAL A 26 8.75 11.58 -2.13
C VAL A 26 9.09 10.23 -1.50
N PRO A 27 8.62 9.08 -2.02
CA PRO A 27 9.11 7.80 -1.55
C PRO A 27 10.64 7.80 -1.67
N ILE A 28 11.34 7.86 -0.53
CA ILE A 28 12.78 7.65 -0.45
C ILE A 28 12.91 6.19 -0.05
N GLY A 29 13.02 5.33 -1.05
CA GLY A 29 13.12 3.89 -0.89
C GLY A 29 12.73 3.22 -2.20
N ASP A 30 13.48 2.19 -2.57
CA ASP A 30 13.07 1.30 -3.64
C ASP A 30 11.70 0.68 -3.28
N PRO A 31 10.83 0.37 -4.26
CA PRO A 31 9.59 -0.36 -4.02
C PRO A 31 9.87 -1.59 -3.16
N ASP A 32 8.98 -1.90 -2.22
CA ASP A 32 9.07 -3.09 -1.38
C ASP A 32 8.20 -4.18 -2.03
N PRO A 33 8.78 -5.08 -2.85
CA PRO A 33 8.00 -6.07 -3.58
C PRO A 33 7.51 -7.14 -2.62
N ALA A 34 6.19 -7.35 -2.59
CA ALA A 34 5.60 -8.50 -1.95
C ALA A 34 5.10 -9.48 -3.00
N TYR A 35 5.44 -10.75 -2.86
CA TYR A 35 5.02 -11.79 -3.77
C TYR A 35 3.82 -12.50 -3.19
N THR A 36 2.71 -12.56 -3.93
CA THR A 36 1.44 -13.05 -3.40
C THR A 36 1.00 -14.30 -4.14
N HIS A 37 0.50 -15.29 -3.41
CA HIS A 37 -0.03 -16.55 -3.91
C HIS A 37 -1.50 -16.67 -3.53
N THR A 38 -2.40 -16.81 -4.50
CA THR A 38 -3.84 -16.97 -4.23
C THR A 38 -4.41 -18.11 -5.06
N VAL A 39 -5.24 -18.95 -4.44
CA VAL A 39 -5.94 -20.04 -5.11
C VAL A 39 -7.45 -19.80 -5.04
N ARG A 40 -8.14 -19.92 -6.18
CA ARG A 40 -9.60 -19.79 -6.25
C ARG A 40 -10.19 -20.83 -7.20
N PRO A 41 -11.39 -21.36 -6.94
CA PRO A 41 -12.06 -22.23 -7.90
C PRO A 41 -12.36 -21.47 -9.20
N VAL A 42 -12.28 -22.15 -10.35
CA VAL A 42 -12.67 -21.58 -11.65
C VAL A 42 -14.19 -21.44 -11.69
N GLU A 43 -14.69 -20.19 -11.75
CA GLU A 43 -16.12 -19.88 -11.79
C GLU A 43 -16.57 -19.36 -13.17
N SER A 44 -17.87 -19.49 -13.47
CA SER A 44 -18.50 -18.90 -14.66
C SER A 44 -18.35 -17.39 -14.68
N GLY A 45 -17.45 -16.87 -15.52
CA GLY A 45 -17.07 -15.45 -15.57
C GLY A 45 -15.59 -15.19 -15.31
N SER A 46 -14.84 -16.23 -14.93
CA SER A 46 -13.38 -16.19 -14.87
C SER A 46 -12.76 -15.99 -16.26
N PRO A 47 -11.63 -15.25 -16.35
CA PRO A 47 -10.86 -15.11 -17.60
C PRO A 47 -10.40 -16.47 -18.17
N VAL A 48 -10.40 -17.54 -17.38
CA VAL A 48 -10.00 -18.90 -17.79
C VAL A 48 -11.16 -19.89 -17.85
N ALA A 49 -12.40 -19.45 -17.66
CA ALA A 49 -13.59 -20.32 -17.62
C ALA A 49 -13.86 -21.11 -18.91
N GLY A 50 -13.19 -20.78 -20.02
CA GLY A 50 -13.35 -21.42 -21.32
C GLY A 50 -12.16 -22.26 -21.80
N ILE A 51 -11.17 -22.51 -20.93
CA ILE A 51 -9.97 -23.23 -21.34
C ILE A 51 -10.11 -24.73 -21.06
N GLU A 52 -10.03 -25.53 -22.12
CA GLU A 52 -10.13 -26.99 -22.07
C GLU A 52 -8.74 -27.62 -21.91
N THR A 53 -8.70 -28.79 -21.24
CA THR A 53 -7.51 -29.63 -21.10
C THR A 53 -7.10 -30.12 -22.50
N PRO A 54 -5.84 -30.04 -22.95
CA PRO A 54 -5.44 -30.63 -24.21
C PRO A 54 -5.58 -32.16 -24.14
N ASP A 55 -6.22 -32.77 -25.15
CA ASP A 55 -6.61 -34.18 -25.16
C ASP A 55 -5.43 -35.18 -25.06
N VAL A 56 -4.19 -34.80 -25.37
CA VAL A 56 -3.03 -35.71 -25.25
C VAL A 56 -1.71 -34.94 -25.04
N GLY A 57 -1.09 -35.10 -23.87
CA GLY A 57 0.36 -34.98 -23.67
C GLY A 57 0.87 -33.66 -23.09
N ASN A 58 1.58 -33.77 -21.95
CA ASN A 58 2.44 -32.79 -21.28
C ASN A 58 2.06 -31.31 -21.51
N GLY A 59 1.17 -30.81 -20.65
CA GLY A 59 0.70 -29.44 -20.70
C GLY A 59 1.82 -28.41 -20.48
N THR A 60 2.28 -27.81 -21.58
CA THR A 60 2.82 -26.44 -21.56
C THR A 60 2.51 -25.77 -22.90
N ALA A 61 1.51 -24.88 -22.91
CA ALA A 61 1.40 -23.69 -23.76
C ALA A 61 0.04 -22.97 -23.62
N ALA A 62 -1.02 -23.65 -23.19
CA ALA A 62 -2.32 -23.04 -22.92
C ALA A 62 -3.23 -24.04 -22.20
N GLY A 63 -3.36 -23.91 -20.87
CA GLY A 63 -4.72 -24.01 -20.34
C GLY A 63 -4.96 -24.68 -19.01
N VAL A 64 -4.41 -25.86 -18.75
CA VAL A 64 -4.62 -26.60 -17.50
C VAL A 64 -3.37 -27.45 -17.23
N VAL A 65 -2.90 -27.42 -15.98
CA VAL A 65 -1.76 -28.18 -15.47
C VAL A 65 -2.29 -29.15 -14.42
N ASP A 66 -1.89 -30.41 -14.49
CA ASP A 66 -2.24 -31.39 -13.45
C ASP A 66 -1.46 -31.07 -12.17
N TYR A 67 -2.10 -31.19 -11.01
CA TYR A 67 -1.43 -30.98 -9.73
C TYR A 67 -0.17 -31.83 -9.58
N ASP A 68 -0.18 -33.08 -10.05
CA ASP A 68 0.97 -33.98 -9.93
C ASP A 68 2.16 -33.58 -10.83
N ASP A 69 1.89 -32.81 -11.89
CA ASP A 69 2.90 -32.26 -12.79
C ASP A 69 3.55 -30.97 -12.24
N LEU A 70 3.00 -30.39 -11.17
CA LEU A 70 3.62 -29.24 -10.52
C LEU A 70 4.92 -29.65 -9.80
N ASP A 71 5.91 -28.76 -9.88
CA ASP A 71 7.12 -28.87 -9.07
C ASP A 71 6.74 -29.00 -7.57
N PRO A 72 7.46 -29.81 -6.77
CA PRO A 72 7.13 -29.98 -5.35
C PRO A 72 7.02 -28.68 -4.56
N ALA A 73 7.83 -27.67 -4.86
CA ALA A 73 7.73 -26.36 -4.21
C ALA A 73 6.48 -25.58 -4.66
N ALA A 74 6.11 -25.70 -5.94
CA ALA A 74 4.87 -25.12 -6.46
C ALA A 74 3.62 -25.77 -5.87
N ARG A 75 3.64 -27.10 -5.65
CA ARG A 75 2.57 -27.81 -4.94
C ARG A 75 2.40 -27.34 -3.51
N ALA A 76 3.50 -27.26 -2.76
CA ALA A 76 3.44 -26.77 -1.38
C ALA A 76 2.89 -25.33 -1.30
N ALA A 77 3.25 -24.47 -2.27
CA ALA A 77 2.69 -23.13 -2.37
C ALA A 77 1.20 -23.15 -2.76
N PHE A 78 0.79 -24.02 -3.69
CA PHE A 78 -0.61 -24.20 -4.05
C PHE A 78 -1.44 -24.64 -2.84
N ASP A 79 -1.02 -25.69 -2.12
CA ASP A 79 -1.72 -26.24 -0.96
C ASP A 79 -1.87 -25.17 0.14
N ARG A 80 -0.78 -24.46 0.43
CA ARG A 80 -0.80 -23.37 1.41
C ARG A 80 -1.74 -22.23 1.00
N ALA A 81 -1.83 -21.92 -0.29
CA ALA A 81 -2.73 -20.89 -0.79
C ALA A 81 -4.18 -21.36 -0.85
N LEU A 82 -4.42 -22.66 -1.06
CA LEU A 82 -5.74 -23.29 -1.03
C LEU A 82 -6.31 -23.32 0.39
N ASP A 83 -5.47 -23.60 1.39
CA ASP A 83 -5.84 -23.58 2.81
C ASP A 83 -6.07 -22.16 3.35
N ALA A 84 -5.55 -21.14 2.67
CA ALA A 84 -5.68 -19.73 3.06
C ALA A 84 -6.94 -19.08 2.45
N GLU A 85 -7.77 -18.44 3.28
CA GLU A 85 -9.02 -17.80 2.82
C GLU A 85 -8.82 -16.74 1.72
N THR A 86 -7.69 -16.03 1.75
CA THR A 86 -7.36 -14.94 0.80
C THR A 86 -6.02 -15.14 0.09
N GLY A 87 -5.40 -16.32 0.23
CA GLY A 87 -4.01 -16.54 -0.14
C GLY A 87 -2.99 -16.05 0.90
N PHE A 88 -1.70 -16.12 0.55
CA PHE A 88 -0.59 -15.71 1.42
C PHE A 88 0.46 -14.89 0.68
N ASP A 89 1.28 -14.18 1.45
CA ASP A 89 2.38 -13.36 0.94
C ASP A 89 3.74 -13.97 1.31
N VAL A 90 4.72 -13.70 0.45
CA VAL A 90 6.14 -13.96 0.63
C VAL A 90 6.86 -12.61 0.54
N GLU A 91 7.55 -12.25 1.62
CA GLU A 91 8.26 -10.97 1.74
C GLU A 91 9.71 -11.07 1.24
N ASP A 92 10.36 -12.22 1.45
CA ASP A 92 11.73 -12.44 1.02
C ASP A 92 11.79 -12.93 -0.43
N PRO A 93 12.48 -12.24 -1.36
CA PRO A 93 12.66 -12.69 -2.73
C PRO A 93 13.31 -14.07 -2.87
N ASP A 94 14.12 -14.50 -1.88
CA ASP A 94 14.79 -15.79 -1.87
C ASP A 94 13.86 -16.94 -1.42
N ASP A 95 12.74 -16.61 -0.77
CA ASP A 95 11.70 -17.58 -0.36
C ASP A 95 10.67 -17.84 -1.49
N ARG A 96 10.84 -17.22 -2.66
CA ARG A 96 9.97 -17.45 -3.81
C ARG A 96 10.16 -18.85 -4.36
N VAL A 97 9.07 -19.39 -4.91
CA VAL A 97 9.15 -20.62 -5.70
C VAL A 97 9.72 -20.29 -7.08
N ASP A 98 10.94 -20.74 -7.35
CA ASP A 98 11.68 -20.47 -8.61
C ASP A 98 10.97 -20.95 -9.88
N SER A 99 10.15 -21.99 -9.77
CA SER A 99 9.40 -22.53 -10.91
C SER A 99 8.18 -21.69 -11.28
N LEU A 100 7.84 -20.66 -10.49
CA LEU A 100 6.68 -19.79 -10.70
C LEU A 100 7.12 -18.40 -11.16
N SER A 101 6.33 -17.80 -12.06
CA SER A 101 6.51 -16.41 -12.48
C SER A 101 5.76 -15.47 -11.53
N TYR A 102 6.33 -14.27 -11.29
CA TYR A 102 5.71 -13.25 -10.45
C TYR A 102 5.60 -11.90 -11.18
N PRO A 103 4.86 -11.81 -12.29
CA PRO A 103 4.63 -10.53 -12.96
C PRO A 103 3.76 -9.60 -12.09
N THR A 104 3.84 -8.30 -12.35
CA THR A 104 2.94 -7.31 -11.73
C THR A 104 1.51 -7.45 -12.25
N ASP A 105 1.38 -7.81 -13.53
CA ASP A 105 0.12 -8.05 -14.22
C ASP A 105 0.06 -9.51 -14.72
N PRO A 106 -0.53 -10.43 -13.94
CA PRO A 106 -0.57 -11.84 -14.30
C PRO A 106 -1.42 -12.15 -15.52
N THR A 107 -0.92 -13.06 -16.34
CA THR A 107 -1.62 -13.61 -17.50
C THR A 107 -1.50 -15.13 -17.51
N LEU A 108 -2.34 -15.81 -18.28
CA LEU A 108 -2.30 -17.27 -18.31
C LEU A 108 -0.92 -17.79 -18.77
N GLY A 109 -0.32 -18.67 -17.98
CA GLY A 109 1.04 -19.18 -18.20
C GLY A 109 2.14 -18.26 -17.67
N ASP A 110 1.81 -17.05 -17.20
CA ASP A 110 2.73 -16.09 -16.62
C ASP A 110 2.09 -15.42 -15.38
N GLY A 111 2.31 -16.01 -14.21
CA GLY A 111 1.68 -15.56 -12.97
C GLY A 111 0.23 -16.03 -12.78
N LEU A 112 -0.36 -16.72 -13.75
CA LEU A 112 -1.65 -17.40 -13.61
C LEU A 112 -1.59 -18.80 -14.20
N LEU A 113 -1.80 -19.81 -13.38
CA LEU A 113 -1.92 -21.21 -13.78
C LEU A 113 -3.34 -21.70 -13.50
N VAL A 114 -3.87 -22.59 -14.34
CA VAL A 114 -5.07 -23.36 -13.99
C VAL A 114 -4.61 -24.73 -13.57
N VAL A 115 -4.88 -25.10 -12.33
CA VAL A 115 -4.46 -26.37 -11.73
C VAL A 115 -5.67 -27.26 -11.58
N GLU A 116 -5.57 -28.49 -12.10
CA GLU A 116 -6.55 -29.54 -11.84
C GLU A 116 -6.16 -30.28 -10.56
N TYR A 117 -7.03 -30.22 -9.54
CA TYR A 117 -6.81 -30.80 -8.23
C TYR A 117 -8.11 -31.45 -7.73
N GLU A 118 -8.03 -32.72 -7.33
CA GLU A 118 -9.19 -33.50 -6.84
C GLU A 118 -10.42 -33.50 -7.79
N GLY A 119 -10.18 -33.41 -9.11
CA GLY A 119 -11.25 -33.37 -10.13
C GLY A 119 -11.97 -32.03 -10.23
N ALA A 120 -11.47 -30.99 -9.56
CA ALA A 120 -11.89 -29.61 -9.70
C ALA A 120 -10.77 -28.74 -10.27
N ARG A 121 -11.13 -27.60 -10.86
CA ARG A 121 -10.16 -26.65 -11.43
C ARG A 121 -10.03 -25.43 -10.56
N TYR A 122 -8.79 -25.03 -10.35
CA TYR A 122 -8.41 -23.88 -9.56
C TYR A 122 -7.53 -22.93 -10.36
N GLU A 123 -7.75 -21.65 -10.18
CA GLU A 123 -6.85 -20.59 -10.60
C GLU A 123 -5.80 -20.40 -9.52
N PHE A 124 -4.55 -20.66 -9.88
CA PHE A 124 -3.40 -20.37 -9.05
C PHE A 124 -2.71 -19.11 -9.55
N TRP A 125 -2.92 -18.01 -8.84
CA TRP A 125 -2.33 -16.72 -9.16
C TRP A 125 -1.07 -16.48 -8.35
N THR A 126 -0.04 -16.01 -9.03
CA THR A 126 1.26 -15.60 -8.50
C THR A 126 1.63 -14.24 -9.08
N ARG A 127 1.88 -13.25 -8.23
CA ARG A 127 2.16 -11.88 -8.68
C ARG A 127 3.04 -11.11 -7.75
N THR A 128 3.69 -10.10 -8.29
CA THR A 128 4.40 -9.08 -7.50
C THR A 128 3.46 -7.91 -7.23
N VAL A 129 3.30 -7.55 -5.97
CA VAL A 129 2.61 -6.32 -5.53
C VAL A 129 3.66 -5.37 -4.98
N GLU A 130 3.82 -4.22 -5.65
CA GLU A 130 4.68 -3.16 -5.14
C GLU A 130 3.99 -2.46 -3.96
N ARG A 131 4.53 -2.62 -2.76
CA ARG A 131 4.03 -1.93 -1.57
C ARG A 131 4.75 -0.61 -1.39
N GLU A 132 4.03 0.39 -0.85
CA GLU A 132 4.70 1.60 -0.36
C GLU A 132 5.70 1.18 0.75
N PRO A 133 6.97 1.62 0.71
CA PRO A 133 7.96 1.21 1.69
C PRO A 133 7.49 1.52 3.12
N GLY A 134 7.59 0.56 4.04
CA GLY A 134 7.10 0.73 5.43
C GLY A 134 7.71 1.94 6.15
N ALA A 135 8.94 2.34 5.79
CA ALA A 135 9.59 3.54 6.29
C ALA A 135 8.86 4.84 5.87
N VAL A 136 8.29 4.88 4.67
CA VAL A 136 7.50 6.01 4.16
C VAL A 136 6.17 6.12 4.92
N VAL A 137 5.55 4.99 5.23
CA VAL A 137 4.33 4.93 6.05
C VAL A 137 4.61 5.39 7.49
N ALA A 138 5.68 4.91 8.11
CA ALA A 138 6.11 5.33 9.45
C ALA A 138 6.46 6.82 9.51
N GLN A 139 7.13 7.34 8.47
CA GLN A 139 7.44 8.76 8.35
C GLN A 139 6.16 9.60 8.25
N ARG A 140 5.17 9.19 7.46
CA ARG A 140 3.87 9.90 7.38
C ARG A 140 3.18 9.92 8.76
N ILE A 141 3.16 8.80 9.47
CA ILE A 141 2.55 8.70 10.80
C ILE A 141 3.28 9.57 11.85
N ALA A 142 4.60 9.77 11.75
CA ALA A 142 5.34 10.58 12.71
C ALA A 142 5.38 12.08 12.34
N VAL A 143 5.61 12.42 11.08
CA VAL A 143 5.81 13.80 10.62
C VAL A 143 4.50 14.57 10.60
N GLN A 144 3.41 13.95 10.17
CA GLN A 144 2.13 14.64 9.99
C GLN A 144 1.51 15.11 11.32
N PRO A 145 1.48 14.32 12.41
CA PRO A 145 1.00 14.79 13.71
C PRO A 145 1.90 15.88 14.31
N VAL A 146 3.21 15.78 14.14
CA VAL A 146 4.17 16.78 14.66
C VAL A 146 4.03 18.11 13.93
N ALA A 147 3.91 18.08 12.59
CA ALA A 147 3.68 19.27 11.79
C ALA A 147 2.34 19.94 12.15
N PHE A 148 1.28 19.14 12.32
CA PHE A 148 -0.02 19.62 12.78
C PHE A 148 0.07 20.28 14.17
N LEU A 149 0.75 19.64 15.12
CA LEU A 149 0.92 20.16 16.47
C LEU A 149 1.73 21.46 16.49
N ALA A 150 2.80 21.54 15.70
CA ALA A 150 3.59 22.76 15.53
C ALA A 150 2.74 23.90 14.94
N GLY A 151 1.92 23.60 13.92
CA GLY A 151 0.98 24.55 13.34
C GLY A 151 -0.06 25.05 14.35
N PHE A 152 -0.62 24.14 15.14
CA PHE A 152 -1.58 24.47 16.20
C PHE A 152 -0.97 25.40 17.26
N VAL A 153 0.26 25.11 17.72
CA VAL A 153 0.98 25.95 18.70
C VAL A 153 1.27 27.33 18.12
N ALA A 154 1.62 27.43 16.83
CA ALA A 154 1.83 28.72 16.16
C ALA A 154 0.56 29.59 16.15
N VAL A 155 -0.62 28.99 15.92
CA VAL A 155 -1.91 29.70 15.98
C VAL A 155 -2.24 30.15 17.41
N LEU A 156 -2.01 29.31 18.42
CA LEU A 156 -2.18 29.68 19.83
C LEU A 156 -1.26 30.84 20.23
N ALA A 157 0.00 30.81 19.80
CA ALA A 157 0.96 31.89 20.03
C ALA A 157 0.49 33.21 19.37
N ALA A 158 -0.07 33.14 18.16
CA ALA A 158 -0.65 34.31 17.50
C ALA A 158 -1.86 34.88 18.26
N ALA A 159 -2.75 34.02 18.77
CA ALA A 159 -3.89 34.43 19.57
C ALA A 159 -3.46 35.11 20.88
N ALA A 160 -2.48 34.53 21.58
CA ALA A 160 -1.91 35.11 22.81
C ALA A 160 -1.27 36.48 22.57
N LEU A 161 -0.52 36.65 21.47
CA LEU A 161 0.06 37.94 21.07
C LEU A 161 -1.03 38.97 20.72
N GLY A 162 -2.12 38.55 20.10
CA GLY A 162 -3.28 39.40 19.82
C GLY A 162 -3.98 39.93 21.08
N VAL A 163 -4.13 39.09 22.10
CA VAL A 163 -4.72 39.47 23.39
C VAL A 163 -3.80 40.44 24.17
N ARG A 164 -2.49 40.19 24.16
CA ARG A 164 -1.50 41.06 24.83
C ARG A 164 -1.48 42.47 24.24
N GLY A 165 -1.49 42.59 22.91
CA GLY A 165 -1.55 43.89 22.22
C GLY A 165 -2.86 44.67 22.44
N ARG A 166 -3.98 43.99 22.73
CA ARG A 166 -5.24 44.64 23.12
C ARG A 166 -5.20 45.17 24.56
N SER A 167 -4.50 44.45 25.45
CA SER A 167 -4.37 44.82 26.86
C SER A 167 -3.52 46.08 27.05
N GLU A 168 -2.42 46.20 26.32
CA GLU A 168 -1.55 47.39 26.32
C GLU A 168 -2.24 48.62 25.71
N GLY A 169 -3.01 48.44 24.63
CA GLY A 169 -3.76 49.55 24.00
C GLY A 169 -4.94 50.08 24.82
N THR A 170 -5.37 49.35 25.86
CA THR A 170 -6.49 49.74 26.74
C THR A 170 -5.99 50.42 28.03
N GLY A 171 -4.73 50.16 28.44
CA GLY A 171 -4.11 50.83 29.59
C GLY A 171 -3.73 52.30 29.33
N GLU A 172 -3.45 52.66 28.09
CA GLU A 172 -2.97 54.00 27.73
C GLU A 172 -4.08 55.08 27.68
N ARG A 173 -5.36 54.68 27.61
CA ARG A 173 -6.50 55.64 27.57
C ARG A 173 -6.99 56.12 28.94
N ARG A 174 -6.36 55.70 30.04
CA ARG A 174 -6.73 56.13 31.42
C ARG A 174 -5.78 57.15 32.04
N ARG A 175 -4.80 57.65 31.29
CA ARG A 175 -3.88 58.72 31.73
C ARG A 175 -3.80 59.85 30.71
N ARG A 176 -4.90 60.54 30.44
CA ARG A 176 -4.92 61.93 29.98
C ARG A 176 -6.14 62.62 30.56
#